data_AF-A0A916JZD2-F1
#
_entry.id   AF-A0A916JZD2-F1
#
_cell.length_a   1.000
_cell.length_b   1.000
_cell.length_c   1.000
_cell.angle_alpha   90.00
_cell.angle_beta   90.00
_cell.angle_gamma   90.00
#
_symmetry.space_group_name_H-M   'P 1'
#
loop_
_entity.id
_entity.type
_entity.pdbx_description
1 polymer ?
#
loop_
_entity_poly.entity_id
_entity_poly.type
_entity_poly.pdbx_seq_one_letter_code
_entity_poly.pdbx_strand_id
1 'polypeptide(L)'
;MPLRATRRAVTLPELPADVRSVDLCFGEDRVWSIDLDAAPPVWRRLLSGRGLAGGRNGHPWPAALTPHLRGSTALILRNSADGRELARTEVRFTDEERPARVVDETGVPLAVNKWGRLGRTLDAGDDGVQDRILDRTEEIIGHLDRMGLRPFIVGGTLLGAVRDGALLPHDDDADVAYLSTCTNPVDVAREGLAVGHRLEAFGYELVRHSATHMQLHFREPGGGVDHYVDVFAAFFTDDGLINQPFHVRGPMRTEQMLPFGSAAIAGRSFPAPADTDHWLTINYDENWRTPIPGYRLVTPLDTRRRFENWFGLFNSDREFWDDRHRRGADETGSGTDWILHHAPELRAGTCIDLGCGTGSLGAALRNGPGGAREGASGSHAAEFARRIVAADYSRAAFEAVAARGDSGIHPATVNLLQLDALALPRDAGIKGAFDLVADHVLDQVDPQAVPQALRLIRMALRSGGTVLATCHARRDPDRPDADPTNRFLPHERLRRLAAPLGLDVEITPLAPRSRERRRRPYGARFRLRHSPLEESP
;
A
#
# COMPACT_ATOMS: atom_id res chain seq x y z
N MET A 1 7.43 -35.89 -15.20
CA MET A 1 5.97 -35.59 -15.42
C MET A 1 5.82 -34.51 -16.51
N PRO A 2 4.71 -34.42 -17.28
CA PRO A 2 4.52 -33.32 -18.23
C PRO A 2 4.00 -32.03 -17.55
N LEU A 3 4.24 -30.88 -18.18
CA LEU A 3 3.65 -29.59 -17.78
C LEU A 3 2.11 -29.70 -17.78
N ARG A 4 1.47 -29.31 -16.68
CA ARG A 4 0.00 -29.30 -16.55
C ARG A 4 -0.44 -28.08 -15.74
N ALA A 5 -1.65 -27.59 -15.99
CA ALA A 5 -2.23 -26.55 -15.16
C ALA A 5 -3.73 -26.77 -14.93
N THR A 6 -4.20 -26.31 -13.78
CA THR A 6 -5.61 -26.20 -13.39
C THR A 6 -5.86 -24.78 -12.89
N ARG A 7 -7.10 -24.40 -12.59
CA ARG A 7 -7.37 -23.11 -11.92
C ARG A 7 -6.73 -22.99 -10.54
N ARG A 8 -6.30 -24.08 -9.92
CA ARG A 8 -5.71 -24.08 -8.57
C ARG A 8 -4.19 -23.97 -8.57
N ALA A 9 -3.54 -24.62 -9.52
CA ALA A 9 -2.09 -24.73 -9.56
C ALA A 9 -1.58 -25.09 -10.95
N VAL A 10 -0.30 -24.81 -11.18
CA VAL A 10 0.52 -25.33 -12.28
C VAL A 10 1.47 -26.39 -11.73
N THR A 11 1.64 -27.48 -12.47
CA THR A 11 2.57 -28.56 -12.16
C THR A 11 3.68 -28.54 -13.20
N LEU A 12 4.91 -28.29 -12.75
CA LEU A 12 6.07 -28.23 -13.62
C LEU A 12 6.54 -29.64 -14.03
N PRO A 13 7.11 -29.78 -15.24
CA PRO A 13 7.74 -31.02 -15.64
C PRO A 13 9.02 -31.29 -14.82
N GLU A 14 9.68 -32.42 -15.08
CA GLU A 14 11.06 -32.59 -14.62
C GLU A 14 11.96 -31.65 -15.41
N LEU A 15 12.75 -30.85 -14.69
CA LEU A 15 13.62 -29.82 -15.25
C LEU A 15 15.08 -30.25 -15.13
N PRO A 16 15.94 -29.84 -16.08
CA PRO A 16 17.39 -29.99 -15.94
C PRO A 16 17.90 -29.37 -14.63
N ALA A 17 18.93 -29.97 -14.04
CA ALA A 17 19.45 -29.57 -12.72
C ALA A 17 20.10 -28.18 -12.70
N ASP A 18 20.45 -27.64 -13.88
CA ASP A 18 20.99 -26.31 -14.09
C ASP A 18 19.91 -25.21 -14.16
N VAL A 19 18.63 -25.57 -14.30
CA VAL A 19 17.53 -24.61 -14.35
C VAL A 19 17.16 -24.18 -12.93
N ARG A 20 17.49 -22.94 -12.58
CA ARG A 20 17.19 -22.33 -11.27
C ARG A 20 15.89 -21.54 -11.23
N SER A 21 15.40 -21.08 -12.38
CA SER A 21 14.17 -20.30 -12.48
C SER A 21 13.48 -20.53 -13.83
N VAL A 22 12.15 -20.40 -13.84
CA VAL A 22 11.33 -20.60 -15.04
C VAL A 22 10.24 -19.54 -15.18
N ASP A 23 9.96 -19.17 -16.43
CA ASP A 23 8.92 -18.24 -16.81
C ASP A 23 7.72 -19.00 -17.37
N LEU A 24 6.54 -18.69 -16.86
CA LEU A 24 5.26 -19.13 -17.38
C LEU A 24 4.69 -18.05 -18.28
N CYS A 25 4.37 -18.42 -19.52
CA CYS A 25 3.81 -17.53 -20.52
C CYS A 25 2.44 -18.03 -20.99
N PHE A 26 1.51 -17.11 -21.24
CA PHE A 26 0.23 -17.36 -21.87
C PHE A 26 0.35 -16.91 -23.34
N GLY A 27 0.56 -17.86 -24.25
CA GLY A 27 1.09 -17.52 -25.57
C GLY A 27 2.49 -16.92 -25.44
N GLU A 28 2.74 -15.79 -26.10
CA GLU A 28 4.04 -15.11 -26.05
C GLU A 28 4.25 -14.28 -24.78
N ASP A 29 3.17 -13.95 -24.07
CA ASP A 29 3.19 -13.01 -22.94
C ASP A 29 3.64 -13.72 -21.65
N ARG A 30 4.74 -13.28 -21.04
CA ARG A 30 5.17 -13.77 -19.72
C ARG A 30 4.19 -13.30 -18.65
N VAL A 31 3.60 -14.23 -17.90
CA VAL A 31 2.63 -13.91 -16.83
C VAL A 31 3.18 -14.10 -15.43
N TRP A 32 4.17 -14.98 -15.23
CA TRP A 32 4.73 -15.27 -13.90
C TRP A 32 6.08 -15.98 -13.97
N SER A 33 7.03 -15.62 -13.11
CA SER A 33 8.30 -16.33 -12.93
C SER A 33 8.36 -17.08 -11.61
N ILE A 34 8.94 -18.28 -11.61
CA ILE A 34 9.12 -19.15 -10.46
C ILE A 34 10.62 -19.33 -10.21
N ASP A 35 11.08 -18.88 -9.05
CA ASP A 35 12.36 -19.28 -8.47
C ASP A 35 12.24 -20.71 -7.90
N LEU A 36 13.05 -21.63 -8.43
CA LEU A 36 13.05 -23.05 -8.05
C LEU A 36 13.95 -23.35 -6.85
N ASP A 37 14.89 -22.45 -6.55
CA ASP A 37 15.81 -22.54 -5.42
C ASP A 37 15.18 -21.94 -4.14
N ALA A 38 14.17 -21.07 -4.29
CA ALA A 38 13.43 -20.48 -3.18
C ALA A 38 12.76 -21.55 -2.29
N ALA A 39 13.04 -21.48 -0.98
CA ALA A 39 12.35 -22.31 -0.01
C ALA A 39 10.84 -22.08 -0.09
N PRO A 40 10.01 -23.14 -0.14
CA PRO A 40 8.58 -22.96 -0.23
C PRO A 40 8.04 -22.17 0.97
N PRO A 41 7.10 -21.23 0.75
CA PRO A 41 6.55 -20.41 1.83
C PRO A 41 6.04 -21.25 3.00
N VAL A 42 6.11 -20.71 4.23
CA VAL A 42 5.71 -21.41 5.46
C VAL A 42 4.28 -21.98 5.39
N TRP A 43 3.36 -21.29 4.70
CA TRP A 43 2.00 -21.79 4.49
C TRP A 43 1.94 -23.06 3.61
N ARG A 44 2.90 -23.29 2.71
CA ARG A 44 3.06 -24.53 1.93
C ARG A 44 3.42 -25.72 2.84
N ARG A 45 4.22 -25.50 3.89
CA ARG A 45 4.49 -26.52 4.94
C ARG A 45 3.24 -26.88 5.75
N LEU A 46 2.34 -25.92 5.97
CA LEU A 46 1.09 -26.14 6.70
C LEU A 46 0.03 -26.83 5.83
N LEU A 47 -0.01 -26.55 4.52
CA LEU A 47 -0.93 -27.18 3.57
C LEU A 47 -0.44 -28.51 2.98
N SER A 48 0.85 -28.85 3.07
CA SER A 48 1.35 -30.18 2.68
C SER A 48 0.77 -31.31 3.55
N GLY A 49 0.18 -31.00 4.72
CA GLY A 49 -0.63 -31.93 5.50
C GLY A 49 -2.07 -32.11 5.01
N ARG A 50 -2.53 -31.30 4.04
CA ARG A 50 -3.88 -31.32 3.46
C ARG A 50 -3.82 -31.45 1.94
N GLY A 51 -3.21 -32.54 1.45
CA GLY A 51 -3.45 -33.09 0.10
C GLY A 51 -3.64 -32.08 -1.05
N LEU A 52 -2.73 -31.11 -1.21
CA LEU A 52 -2.64 -30.37 -2.45
C LEU A 52 -2.26 -31.36 -3.55
N ALA A 53 -3.12 -31.48 -4.56
CA ALA A 53 -2.87 -32.35 -5.71
C ALA A 53 -1.65 -31.83 -6.48
N GLY A 54 -0.52 -32.51 -6.32
CA GLY A 54 0.75 -32.19 -6.96
C GLY A 54 1.86 -32.20 -5.91
N GLY A 55 2.80 -33.14 -6.02
CA GLY A 55 3.94 -33.27 -5.11
C GLY A 55 4.89 -32.05 -5.14
N ARG A 56 6.20 -32.26 -4.99
CA ARG A 56 7.20 -31.16 -4.94
C ARG A 56 7.10 -30.16 -6.11
N ASN A 57 6.58 -30.59 -7.27
CA ASN A 57 6.50 -29.81 -8.52
C ASN A 57 5.17 -29.05 -8.72
N GLY A 58 4.24 -29.07 -7.75
CA GLY A 58 2.97 -28.32 -7.83
C GLY A 58 3.08 -26.91 -7.25
N HIS A 59 2.83 -25.89 -8.05
CA HIS A 59 2.90 -24.48 -7.68
C HIS A 59 1.51 -23.83 -7.76
N PRO A 60 0.92 -23.39 -6.64
CA PRO A 60 -0.34 -22.66 -6.67
C PRO A 60 -0.14 -21.32 -7.38
N TRP A 61 -1.15 -20.89 -8.13
CA TRP A 61 -1.10 -19.60 -8.81
C TRP A 61 -1.03 -18.45 -7.79
N PRO A 62 -0.27 -17.38 -8.09
CA PRO A 62 -0.40 -16.10 -7.40
C PRO A 62 -1.86 -15.66 -7.35
N ALA A 63 -2.30 -15.13 -6.20
CA ALA A 63 -3.68 -14.71 -6.01
C ALA A 63 -4.13 -13.70 -7.10
N ALA A 64 -3.22 -12.80 -7.50
CA ALA A 64 -3.44 -11.81 -8.54
C ALA A 64 -3.78 -12.40 -9.93
N LEU A 65 -3.29 -13.61 -10.26
CA LEU A 65 -3.60 -14.26 -11.53
C LEU A 65 -4.95 -14.96 -11.54
N THR A 66 -5.49 -15.33 -10.37
CA THR A 66 -6.72 -16.13 -10.24
C THR A 66 -7.92 -15.58 -11.04
N PRO A 67 -8.18 -14.26 -11.07
CA PRO A 67 -9.26 -13.69 -11.89
C PRO A 67 -9.10 -13.93 -13.40
N HIS A 68 -7.86 -14.02 -13.89
CA HIS A 68 -7.48 -14.15 -15.30
C HIS A 68 -7.41 -15.62 -15.78
N LEU A 69 -7.47 -16.59 -14.86
CA LEU A 69 -7.51 -18.03 -15.20
C LEU A 69 -8.90 -18.42 -15.72
N ARG A 70 -9.27 -17.91 -16.90
CA ARG A 70 -10.56 -18.12 -17.59
C ARG A 70 -10.33 -18.28 -19.09
N GLY A 71 -11.07 -19.18 -19.72
CA GLY A 71 -10.88 -19.53 -21.13
C GLY A 71 -9.73 -20.50 -21.35
N SER A 72 -9.05 -20.41 -22.50
CA SER A 72 -7.94 -21.30 -22.87
C SER A 72 -6.70 -20.58 -23.39
N THR A 73 -5.52 -21.17 -23.19
CA THR A 73 -4.25 -20.62 -23.69
C THR A 73 -3.20 -21.71 -23.94
N ALA A 74 -2.26 -21.41 -24.82
CA ALA A 74 -1.01 -22.15 -24.91
C ALA A 74 -0.12 -21.76 -23.72
N LEU A 75 -0.03 -22.63 -22.72
CA LEU A 75 0.87 -22.43 -21.58
C LEU A 75 2.27 -22.86 -21.98
N ILE A 76 3.19 -21.90 -22.01
CA ILE A 76 4.60 -22.12 -22.35
C ILE A 76 5.43 -21.96 -21.07
N LEU A 77 6.36 -22.89 -20.86
CA LEU A 77 7.38 -22.81 -19.83
C LEU A 77 8.71 -22.49 -20.50
N ARG A 78 9.34 -21.38 -20.14
CA ARG A 78 10.66 -20.96 -20.64
C ARG A 78 11.67 -20.98 -19.50
N ASN A 79 12.93 -21.27 -19.83
CA ASN A 79 14.04 -21.04 -18.91
C ASN A 79 14.23 -19.54 -18.79
N SER A 80 14.17 -19.03 -17.56
CA SER A 80 14.23 -17.60 -17.32
C SER A 80 15.60 -16.96 -17.62
N ALA A 81 16.66 -17.77 -17.65
CA ALA A 81 18.03 -17.27 -17.88
C ALA A 81 18.35 -17.02 -19.36
N ASP A 82 17.81 -17.83 -20.28
CA ASP A 82 18.16 -17.82 -21.71
C ASP A 82 16.94 -17.77 -22.65
N GLY A 83 15.72 -17.75 -22.09
CA GLY A 83 14.47 -17.71 -22.85
C GLY A 83 14.09 -19.02 -23.55
N ARG A 84 14.90 -20.08 -23.43
CA ARG A 84 14.66 -21.36 -24.12
C ARG A 84 13.35 -21.98 -23.67
N GLU A 85 12.51 -22.39 -24.62
CA GLU A 85 11.30 -23.15 -24.33
C GLU A 85 11.64 -24.53 -23.75
N LEU A 86 11.15 -24.81 -22.55
CA LEU A 86 11.35 -26.06 -21.82
C LEU A 86 10.16 -27.01 -22.00
N ALA A 87 8.94 -26.46 -22.08
CA ALA A 87 7.72 -27.23 -22.30
C ALA A 87 6.57 -26.34 -22.79
N ARG A 88 5.59 -26.96 -23.44
CA ARG A 88 4.36 -26.32 -23.91
C ARG A 88 3.17 -27.25 -23.75
N THR A 89 2.02 -26.69 -23.40
CA THR A 89 0.75 -27.44 -23.35
C THR A 89 -0.45 -26.52 -23.56
N GLU A 90 -1.51 -27.03 -24.17
CA GLU A 90 -2.79 -26.32 -24.25
C GLU A 90 -3.56 -26.49 -22.94
N VAL A 91 -3.98 -25.38 -22.33
CA VAL A 91 -4.69 -25.37 -21.06
C VAL A 91 -6.03 -24.70 -21.25
N ARG A 92 -7.10 -25.37 -20.82
CA ARG A 92 -8.43 -24.79 -20.65
C ARG A 92 -8.70 -24.61 -19.16
N PHE A 93 -8.80 -23.36 -18.71
CA PHE A 93 -9.11 -23.02 -17.33
C PHE A 93 -10.62 -23.03 -17.05
N THR A 94 -11.44 -22.59 -18.00
CA THR A 94 -12.91 -22.63 -17.94
C THR A 94 -13.48 -22.93 -19.33
N ASP A 95 -14.78 -23.24 -19.41
CA ASP A 95 -15.48 -23.50 -20.68
C ASP A 95 -15.81 -22.24 -21.50
N GLU A 96 -15.27 -21.09 -21.11
CA GLU A 96 -15.45 -19.83 -21.86
C GLU A 96 -14.68 -19.90 -23.19
N GLU A 97 -15.33 -19.57 -24.31
CA GLU A 97 -14.73 -19.56 -25.67
C GLU A 97 -13.85 -18.34 -25.94
N ARG A 98 -13.03 -17.93 -24.97
CA ARG A 98 -12.09 -16.81 -25.11
C ARG A 98 -10.67 -17.23 -24.78
N PRO A 99 -9.65 -16.56 -25.36
CA PRO A 99 -8.27 -16.78 -24.94
C PRO A 99 -8.05 -16.29 -23.51
N ALA A 100 -7.37 -17.08 -22.70
CA ALA A 100 -6.89 -16.65 -21.39
C ALA A 100 -5.73 -15.68 -21.60
N ARG A 101 -5.94 -14.42 -21.21
CA ARG A 101 -4.95 -13.34 -21.29
C ARG A 101 -4.86 -12.62 -19.95
N VAL A 102 -3.66 -12.15 -19.64
CA VAL A 102 -3.40 -11.35 -18.45
C VAL A 102 -3.00 -9.97 -18.96
N VAL A 103 -3.99 -9.09 -19.08
CA VAL A 103 -3.86 -7.75 -19.67
C VAL A 103 -4.59 -6.72 -18.81
N ASP A 104 -4.20 -5.46 -18.92
CA ASP A 104 -4.94 -4.34 -18.33
C ASP A 104 -6.20 -3.98 -19.13
N GLU A 105 -6.92 -2.94 -18.70
CA GLU A 105 -8.16 -2.46 -19.33
C GLU A 105 -7.94 -1.96 -20.78
N THR A 106 -6.71 -1.63 -21.14
CA THR A 106 -6.30 -1.16 -22.47
C THR A 106 -5.75 -2.29 -23.34
N GLY A 107 -5.59 -3.49 -22.80
CA GLY A 107 -5.10 -4.67 -23.50
C GLY A 107 -3.58 -4.87 -23.43
N VAL A 108 -2.87 -4.07 -22.62
CA VAL A 108 -1.41 -4.21 -22.42
C VAL A 108 -1.11 -5.44 -21.56
N PRO A 109 -0.17 -6.33 -21.94
CA PRO A 109 0.23 -7.48 -21.15
C PRO A 109 0.68 -7.13 -19.72
N LEU A 110 0.26 -7.94 -18.76
CA LEU A 110 0.63 -7.81 -17.35
C LEU A 110 1.34 -9.07 -16.86
N ALA A 111 2.33 -8.89 -16.00
CA ALA A 111 3.05 -9.98 -15.35
C ALA A 111 3.03 -9.85 -13.82
N VAL A 112 3.16 -10.98 -13.13
CA VAL A 112 3.32 -10.99 -11.68
C VAL A 112 4.73 -10.48 -11.32
N ASN A 113 4.79 -9.34 -10.63
CA ASN A 113 6.02 -8.71 -10.17
C ASN A 113 6.59 -9.37 -8.89
N LYS A 114 7.74 -8.85 -8.40
CA LYS A 114 8.43 -9.31 -7.17
C LYS A 114 7.55 -9.26 -5.91
N TRP A 115 6.49 -8.45 -5.93
CA TRP A 115 5.51 -8.31 -4.85
C TRP A 115 4.29 -9.25 -4.97
N GLY A 116 4.23 -10.08 -6.01
CA GLY A 116 3.13 -11.00 -6.25
C GLY A 116 1.87 -10.34 -6.85
N ARG A 117 2.01 -9.15 -7.44
CA ARG A 117 0.92 -8.40 -8.09
C ARG A 117 1.12 -8.28 -9.59
N LEU A 118 0.04 -8.01 -10.31
CA LEU A 118 0.09 -7.71 -11.73
C LEU A 118 0.55 -6.26 -11.94
N GLY A 119 1.60 -6.08 -12.73
CA GLY A 119 2.08 -4.79 -13.22
C GLY A 119 2.42 -4.87 -14.70
N ARG A 120 2.52 -3.72 -15.35
CA ARG A 120 3.12 -3.62 -16.68
C ARG A 120 4.61 -3.95 -16.57
N THR A 121 5.19 -4.47 -17.63
CA THR A 121 6.64 -4.73 -17.74
C THR A 121 7.21 -3.79 -18.79
N LEU A 122 8.45 -3.32 -18.64
CA LEU A 122 9.07 -2.40 -19.61
C LEU A 122 9.17 -3.01 -21.02
N ASP A 123 9.20 -4.34 -21.14
CA ASP A 123 9.17 -5.04 -22.44
C ASP A 123 7.81 -4.96 -23.17
N ALA A 124 6.73 -4.59 -22.48
CA ALA A 124 5.36 -4.70 -23.00
C ALA A 124 4.86 -3.38 -23.60
N GLY A 125 5.43 -2.98 -24.75
CA GLY A 125 4.77 -2.04 -25.67
C GLY A 125 4.70 -0.57 -25.25
N ASP A 126 5.57 -0.11 -24.35
CA ASP A 126 5.69 1.30 -23.96
C ASP A 126 7.06 1.86 -24.38
N ASP A 127 7.19 2.14 -25.68
CA ASP A 127 8.43 2.69 -26.25
C ASP A 127 8.82 4.00 -25.54
N GLY A 128 10.03 4.04 -24.97
CA GLY A 128 10.60 5.23 -24.33
C GLY A 128 10.29 5.39 -22.84
N VAL A 129 9.53 4.48 -22.20
CA VAL A 129 9.31 4.53 -20.73
C VAL A 129 10.61 4.51 -19.93
N GLN A 130 11.61 3.74 -20.38
CA GLN A 130 12.92 3.71 -19.74
C GLN A 130 13.60 5.07 -19.78
N ASP A 131 13.55 5.77 -20.92
CA ASP A 131 14.12 7.11 -21.04
C ASP A 131 13.40 8.09 -20.11
N ARG A 132 12.06 8.03 -20.01
CA ARG A 132 11.28 8.86 -19.07
C ARG A 132 11.69 8.61 -17.63
N ILE A 133 11.86 7.34 -17.23
CA ILE A 133 12.32 6.95 -15.89
C ILE A 133 13.73 7.52 -15.61
N LEU A 134 14.64 7.41 -16.58
CA LEU A 134 16.01 7.90 -16.43
C LEU A 134 16.07 9.43 -16.36
N ASP A 135 15.27 10.13 -17.17
CA ASP A 135 15.14 11.59 -17.11
C ASP A 135 14.67 12.06 -15.72
N ARG A 136 13.66 11.39 -15.15
CA ARG A 136 13.18 11.69 -13.79
C ARG A 136 14.21 11.34 -12.72
N THR A 137 14.95 10.26 -12.91
CA THR A 137 16.03 9.85 -12.00
C THR A 137 17.14 10.91 -11.94
N GLU A 138 17.59 11.41 -13.09
CA GLU A 138 18.58 12.50 -13.18
C GLU A 138 18.06 13.79 -12.52
N GLU A 139 16.80 14.14 -12.77
CA GLU A 139 16.13 15.31 -12.19
C GLU A 139 16.10 15.24 -10.66
N ILE A 140 15.69 14.10 -10.11
CA ILE A 140 15.60 13.86 -8.66
C ILE A 140 16.99 13.88 -8.01
N ILE A 141 17.98 13.23 -8.62
CA ILE A 141 19.37 13.27 -8.16
C ILE A 141 19.86 14.73 -8.11
N GLY A 142 19.61 15.50 -9.16
CA GLY A 142 19.96 16.92 -9.19
C GLY A 142 19.25 17.75 -8.12
N HIS A 143 17.98 17.45 -7.82
CA HIS A 143 17.27 18.08 -6.70
C HIS A 143 17.89 17.74 -5.35
N LEU A 144 18.15 16.45 -5.08
CA LEU A 144 18.75 15.99 -3.82
C LEU A 144 20.16 16.58 -3.61
N ASP A 145 20.98 16.65 -4.65
CA ASP A 145 22.30 17.30 -4.61
C ASP A 145 22.18 18.79 -4.27
N ARG A 146 21.24 19.52 -4.91
CA ARG A 146 20.93 20.92 -4.54
C ARG A 146 20.41 21.08 -3.11
N MET A 147 19.90 20.02 -2.48
CA MET A 147 19.54 20.02 -1.06
C MET A 147 20.77 19.89 -0.13
N GLY A 148 21.96 19.67 -0.68
CA GLY A 148 23.19 19.36 0.07
C GLY A 148 23.30 17.90 0.46
N LEU A 149 22.52 17.02 -0.17
CA LEU A 149 22.55 15.58 0.07
C LEU A 149 23.49 14.88 -0.91
N ARG A 150 23.78 13.61 -0.65
CA ARG A 150 24.68 12.78 -1.46
C ARG A 150 23.89 11.66 -2.15
N PRO A 151 23.19 11.95 -3.26
CA PRO A 151 22.35 10.97 -3.97
C PRO A 151 23.18 9.95 -4.77
N PHE A 152 22.67 8.73 -4.91
CA PHE A 152 23.22 7.62 -5.68
C PHE A 152 22.13 6.60 -6.05
N ILE A 153 22.29 5.87 -7.15
CA ILE A 153 21.33 4.82 -7.54
C ILE A 153 21.52 3.56 -6.71
N VAL A 154 20.42 2.86 -6.41
CA VAL A 154 20.40 1.63 -5.59
C VAL A 154 19.49 0.56 -6.19
N GLY A 155 19.23 -0.52 -5.45
CA GLY A 155 18.17 -1.48 -5.80
C GLY A 155 18.31 -2.11 -7.19
N GLY A 156 17.17 -2.26 -7.86
CA GLY A 156 17.08 -2.84 -9.20
C GLY A 156 17.79 -1.96 -10.24
N THR A 157 17.76 -0.65 -10.04
CA THR A 157 18.44 0.34 -10.90
C THR A 157 19.96 0.15 -10.92
N LEU A 158 20.59 0.05 -9.75
CA LEU A 158 22.03 -0.22 -9.66
C LEU A 158 22.40 -1.62 -10.16
N LEU A 159 21.57 -2.62 -9.87
CA LEU A 159 21.76 -3.98 -10.36
C LEU A 159 21.74 -4.03 -11.90
N GLY A 160 20.74 -3.40 -12.52
CA GLY A 160 20.63 -3.29 -13.96
C GLY A 160 21.82 -2.54 -14.58
N ALA A 161 22.25 -1.43 -13.99
CA ALA A 161 23.42 -0.67 -14.44
C ALA A 161 24.69 -1.53 -14.51
N VAL A 162 24.94 -2.33 -13.48
CA VAL A 162 26.21 -3.08 -13.35
C VAL A 162 26.18 -4.39 -14.13
N ARG A 163 25.02 -5.05 -14.19
CA ARG A 163 24.89 -6.36 -14.83
C ARG A 163 24.58 -6.25 -16.32
N ASP A 164 23.64 -5.38 -16.67
CA ASP A 164 23.00 -5.36 -18.00
C ASP A 164 23.27 -4.03 -18.75
N GLY A 165 23.77 -2.99 -18.06
CA GLY A 165 23.97 -1.66 -18.62
C GLY A 165 22.67 -0.92 -18.98
N ALA A 166 21.53 -1.41 -18.47
CA ALA A 166 20.18 -0.95 -18.74
C ALA A 166 19.30 -1.11 -17.48
N LEU A 167 18.11 -0.50 -17.47
CA LEU A 167 17.09 -0.84 -16.46
C LEU A 167 16.66 -2.31 -16.64
N LEU A 168 16.31 -2.97 -15.55
CA LEU A 168 15.89 -4.37 -15.63
C LEU A 168 14.55 -4.46 -16.38
N PRO A 169 14.40 -5.34 -17.39
CA PRO A 169 13.21 -5.38 -18.26
C PRO A 169 11.85 -5.56 -17.56
N HIS A 170 11.87 -5.99 -16.31
CA HIS A 170 10.72 -6.32 -15.48
C HIS A 170 10.52 -5.39 -14.29
N ASP A 171 11.36 -4.37 -14.13
CA ASP A 171 11.08 -3.28 -13.19
C ASP A 171 10.04 -2.33 -13.80
N ASP A 172 9.41 -1.50 -12.99
CA ASP A 172 8.46 -0.45 -13.41
C ASP A 172 8.83 0.93 -12.82
N ASP A 173 10.04 1.00 -12.26
CA ASP A 173 10.52 2.06 -11.40
C ASP A 173 12.03 2.28 -11.50
N ALA A 174 12.49 3.33 -10.82
CA ALA A 174 13.90 3.49 -10.47
C ALA A 174 14.08 3.77 -8.97
N ASP A 175 15.21 3.32 -8.43
CA ASP A 175 15.57 3.43 -7.03
C ASP A 175 16.76 4.40 -6.85
N VAL A 176 16.54 5.47 -6.08
CA VAL A 176 17.56 6.43 -5.67
C VAL A 176 17.66 6.44 -4.14
N ALA A 177 18.87 6.42 -3.61
CA ALA A 177 19.12 6.74 -2.21
C ALA A 177 19.94 8.01 -2.08
N TYR A 178 19.90 8.66 -0.92
CA TYR A 178 20.92 9.63 -0.53
C TYR A 178 21.60 9.19 0.76
N LEU A 179 22.91 9.43 0.87
CA LEU A 179 23.67 9.10 2.06
C LEU A 179 23.62 10.24 3.08
N SER A 180 22.77 10.07 4.09
CA SER A 180 22.67 10.94 5.25
C SER A 180 24.02 11.08 5.97
N THR A 181 24.22 12.23 6.61
CA THR A 181 25.35 12.44 7.55
C THR A 181 24.99 12.05 8.98
N CYS A 182 23.70 11.85 9.26
CA CYS A 182 23.22 11.43 10.56
C CYS A 182 23.50 9.93 10.79
N THR A 183 23.82 9.56 12.02
CA THR A 183 24.00 8.14 12.42
C THR A 183 22.90 7.63 13.34
N ASN A 184 22.14 8.55 13.95
CA ASN A 184 21.00 8.24 14.78
C ASN A 184 19.71 8.08 13.94
N PRO A 185 18.98 6.96 14.05
CA PRO A 185 17.75 6.75 13.27
C PRO A 185 16.68 7.83 13.42
N VAL A 186 16.57 8.48 14.59
CA VAL A 186 15.58 9.55 14.81
C VAL A 186 15.94 10.80 14.01
N ASP A 187 17.23 11.15 13.94
CA ASP A 187 17.69 12.28 13.15
C ASP A 187 17.54 12.00 11.65
N VAL A 188 17.81 10.78 11.20
CA VAL A 188 17.56 10.33 9.81
C VAL A 188 16.07 10.38 9.47
N ALA A 189 15.19 9.97 10.39
CA ALA A 189 13.74 10.07 10.19
C ALA A 189 13.29 11.54 10.05
N ARG A 190 13.85 12.44 10.86
CA ARG A 190 13.56 13.89 10.78
C ARG A 190 14.07 14.48 9.47
N GLU A 191 15.26 14.09 9.02
CA GLU A 191 15.81 14.47 7.72
C GLU A 191 14.93 13.97 6.58
N GLY A 192 14.53 12.69 6.57
CA GLY A 192 13.68 12.10 5.54
C GLY A 192 12.31 12.78 5.42
N LEU A 193 11.67 13.11 6.55
CA LEU A 193 10.43 13.89 6.54
C LEU A 193 10.63 15.29 5.93
N ALA A 194 11.71 15.99 6.31
CA ALA A 194 12.04 17.31 5.77
C ALA A 194 12.35 17.28 4.27
N VAL A 195 13.10 16.26 3.81
CA VAL A 195 13.38 16.05 2.39
C VAL A 195 12.09 15.83 1.61
N GLY A 196 11.18 14.99 2.10
CA GLY A 196 9.92 14.77 1.40
C GLY A 196 9.03 16.03 1.33
N HIS A 197 8.99 16.86 2.37
CA HIS A 197 8.30 18.16 2.28
C HIS A 197 8.91 19.09 1.21
N ARG A 198 10.24 19.06 1.03
CA ARG A 198 10.91 19.83 -0.02
C ARG A 198 10.61 19.28 -1.41
N LEU A 199 10.52 17.96 -1.56
CA LEU A 199 10.12 17.31 -2.82
C LEU A 199 8.66 17.67 -3.16
N GLU A 200 7.73 17.61 -2.21
CA GLU A 200 6.35 18.06 -2.39
C GLU A 200 6.29 19.56 -2.78
N ALA A 201 7.13 20.40 -2.19
CA ALA A 201 7.24 21.81 -2.56
C ALA A 201 7.78 22.05 -3.98
N PHE A 202 8.51 21.08 -4.56
CA PHE A 202 8.87 21.08 -5.98
C PHE A 202 7.74 20.58 -6.90
N GLY A 203 6.59 20.21 -6.32
CA GLY A 203 5.42 19.74 -7.06
C GLY A 203 5.39 18.23 -7.30
N TYR A 204 6.29 17.45 -6.68
CA TYR A 204 6.23 16.00 -6.77
C TYR A 204 5.02 15.46 -6.02
N GLU A 205 4.33 14.54 -6.65
CA GLU A 205 3.34 13.72 -6.00
C GLU A 205 4.03 12.58 -5.24
N LEU A 206 3.88 12.57 -3.92
CA LEU A 206 4.68 11.73 -3.04
C LEU A 206 3.79 10.76 -2.24
N VAL A 207 4.10 9.47 -2.32
CA VAL A 207 3.57 8.44 -1.42
C VAL A 207 4.64 8.06 -0.40
N ARG A 208 4.31 8.24 0.88
CA ARG A 208 5.23 7.98 2.00
C ARG A 208 5.07 6.55 2.49
N HIS A 209 6.11 5.73 2.36
CA HIS A 209 6.11 4.35 2.84
C HIS A 209 6.64 4.22 4.27
N SER A 210 7.59 5.07 4.63
CA SER A 210 8.10 5.28 5.99
C SER A 210 8.66 6.70 6.10
N ALA A 211 9.26 7.06 7.23
CA ALA A 211 9.97 8.34 7.36
C ALA A 211 11.18 8.48 6.40
N THR A 212 11.66 7.36 5.84
CA THR A 212 12.91 7.29 5.05
C THR A 212 12.75 6.59 3.70
N HIS A 213 11.52 6.29 3.30
CA HIS A 213 11.18 5.70 1.99
C HIS A 213 9.99 6.44 1.43
N MET A 214 10.22 7.13 0.32
CA MET A 214 9.25 7.93 -0.40
C MET A 214 9.18 7.43 -1.82
N GLN A 215 7.99 7.43 -2.41
CA GLN A 215 7.77 7.04 -3.79
C GLN A 215 7.19 8.24 -4.54
N LEU A 216 7.87 8.69 -5.59
CA LEU A 216 7.45 9.85 -6.38
C LEU A 216 6.73 9.36 -7.64
N HIS A 217 5.45 9.71 -7.77
CA HIS A 217 4.60 9.27 -8.89
C HIS A 217 4.69 10.23 -10.07
N PHE A 218 4.82 9.67 -11.27
CA PHE A 218 4.73 10.39 -12.53
C PHE A 218 3.53 9.84 -13.31
N ARG A 219 2.69 10.72 -13.83
CA ARG A 219 1.43 10.33 -14.47
C ARG A 219 1.44 10.50 -15.97
N GLU A 220 0.74 9.61 -16.65
CA GLU A 220 0.34 9.79 -18.04
C GLU A 220 -0.74 10.90 -18.15
N PRO A 221 -0.95 11.50 -19.33
CA PRO A 221 -2.02 12.48 -19.54
C PRO A 221 -3.43 11.99 -19.13
N GLY A 222 -3.68 10.67 -19.18
CA GLY A 222 -4.94 10.06 -18.74
C GLY A 222 -5.10 9.94 -17.21
N GLY A 223 -4.10 10.37 -16.44
CA GLY A 223 -4.12 10.37 -14.97
C GLY A 223 -3.66 9.06 -14.32
N GLY A 224 -3.41 7.99 -15.08
CA GLY A 224 -2.74 6.78 -14.58
C GLY A 224 -1.30 7.05 -14.16
N VAL A 225 -0.78 6.30 -13.19
CA VAL A 225 0.67 6.32 -12.89
C VAL A 225 1.40 5.64 -14.04
N ASP A 226 2.28 6.38 -14.70
CA ASP A 226 3.16 5.92 -15.78
C ASP A 226 4.31 5.10 -15.18
N HIS A 227 5.05 5.73 -14.27
CA HIS A 227 6.19 5.16 -13.55
C HIS A 227 6.38 5.91 -12.22
N TYR A 228 7.29 5.40 -11.40
CA TYR A 228 7.67 6.06 -10.15
C TYR A 228 9.18 5.98 -9.90
N VAL A 229 9.66 6.87 -9.04
CA VAL A 229 11.03 6.81 -8.52
C VAL A 229 10.97 6.72 -7.00
N ASP A 230 11.54 5.66 -6.45
CA ASP A 230 11.69 5.47 -5.02
C ASP A 230 12.92 6.23 -4.53
N VAL A 231 12.75 6.99 -3.44
CA VAL A 231 13.78 7.78 -2.78
C VAL A 231 13.96 7.28 -1.34
N PHE A 232 15.18 6.84 -1.02
CA PHE A 232 15.56 6.30 0.28
C PHE A 232 16.59 7.15 1.02
N ALA A 233 16.55 7.15 2.35
CA ALA A 233 17.62 7.70 3.19
C ALA A 233 18.58 6.59 3.63
N ALA A 234 19.78 6.52 3.03
CA ALA A 234 20.84 5.61 3.46
C ALA A 234 21.69 6.24 4.56
N PHE A 235 22.15 5.47 5.56
CA PHE A 235 22.95 6.00 6.66
C PHE A 235 23.78 4.93 7.38
N PHE A 236 24.91 5.34 7.95
CA PHE A 236 25.71 4.49 8.82
C PHE A 236 25.21 4.57 10.26
N THR A 237 25.11 3.44 10.94
CA THR A 237 24.94 3.40 12.40
C THR A 237 26.29 3.30 13.10
N ASP A 238 26.35 3.68 14.38
CA ASP A 238 27.59 3.67 15.18
C ASP A 238 28.23 2.28 15.32
N ASP A 239 27.47 1.21 15.06
CA ASP A 239 27.97 -0.17 14.99
C ASP A 239 28.69 -0.51 13.67
N GLY A 240 28.92 0.48 12.79
CA GLY A 240 29.66 0.33 11.54
C GLY A 240 28.85 -0.31 10.41
N LEU A 241 27.53 -0.39 10.56
CA LEU A 241 26.66 -0.98 9.53
C LEU A 241 26.02 0.11 8.67
N ILE A 242 25.98 -0.12 7.36
CA ILE A 242 25.22 0.69 6.43
C ILE A 242 23.76 0.24 6.46
N ASN A 243 22.84 1.19 6.40
CA ASN A 243 21.41 0.93 6.38
C ASN A 243 20.80 1.70 5.20
N GLN A 244 20.01 1.03 4.36
CA GLN A 244 19.02 1.67 3.49
C GLN A 244 17.66 1.08 3.87
N PRO A 245 16.85 1.83 4.65
CA PRO A 245 15.61 1.36 5.22
C PRO A 245 14.66 0.77 4.18
N PHE A 246 14.05 -0.36 4.57
CA PHE A 246 13.23 -1.33 3.83
C PHE A 246 13.90 -2.71 3.83
N HIS A 247 15.19 -2.79 3.44
CA HIS A 247 15.87 -4.08 3.28
C HIS A 247 17.35 -4.10 3.67
N VAL A 248 18.14 -3.13 3.19
CA VAL A 248 19.60 -3.21 3.25
C VAL A 248 20.12 -2.89 4.63
N ARG A 249 20.80 -3.86 5.24
CA ARG A 249 21.60 -3.67 6.46
C ARG A 249 22.79 -4.63 6.48
N GLY A 250 24.01 -4.10 6.47
CA GLY A 250 25.21 -4.94 6.44
C GLY A 250 26.50 -4.19 6.76
N PRO A 251 27.61 -4.93 6.96
CA PRO A 251 28.90 -4.32 7.22
C PRO A 251 29.40 -3.63 5.95
N MET A 252 29.80 -2.37 6.06
CA MET A 252 30.40 -1.62 4.94
C MET A 252 31.28 -0.52 5.52
N ARG A 253 32.49 -0.34 4.98
CA ARG A 253 33.37 0.76 5.40
C ARG A 253 33.01 2.04 4.65
N THR A 254 33.32 3.20 5.22
CA THR A 254 33.05 4.48 4.56
C THR A 254 33.78 4.59 3.22
N GLU A 255 34.99 4.05 3.07
CA GLU A 255 35.77 4.07 1.83
C GLU A 255 35.21 3.13 0.75
N GLN A 256 34.39 2.15 1.14
CA GLN A 256 33.63 1.33 0.18
C GLN A 256 32.39 2.06 -0.33
N MET A 257 31.99 3.14 0.35
CA MET A 257 30.84 3.95 -0.04
C MET A 257 31.29 5.24 -0.75
N LEU A 258 32.33 5.90 -0.25
CA LEU A 258 32.76 7.24 -0.63
C LEU A 258 34.27 7.30 -0.97
N PRO A 259 34.69 8.22 -1.87
CA PRO A 259 33.82 9.05 -2.72
C PRO A 259 33.02 8.16 -3.68
N PHE A 260 31.82 8.60 -4.08
CA PHE A 260 31.00 7.82 -5.00
C PHE A 260 31.76 7.55 -6.31
N GLY A 261 31.55 6.34 -6.83
CA GLY A 261 31.89 5.99 -8.19
C GLY A 261 30.76 6.41 -9.16
N SER A 262 30.80 5.84 -10.36
CA SER A 262 29.74 5.97 -11.35
C SER A 262 29.37 4.62 -11.92
N ALA A 263 28.08 4.43 -12.20
CA ALA A 263 27.55 3.31 -12.97
C ALA A 263 26.74 3.85 -14.17
N ALA A 264 26.83 3.17 -15.31
CA ALA A 264 26.19 3.60 -16.55
C ALA A 264 24.91 2.83 -16.83
N ILE A 265 23.85 3.55 -17.23
CA ILE A 265 22.58 2.97 -17.71
C ILE A 265 22.27 3.62 -19.04
N ALA A 266 22.16 2.83 -20.11
CA ALA A 266 21.90 3.33 -21.46
C ALA A 266 22.84 4.49 -21.89
N GLY A 267 24.10 4.43 -21.46
CA GLY A 267 25.12 5.47 -21.74
C GLY A 267 25.06 6.71 -20.83
N ARG A 268 24.07 6.82 -19.94
CA ARG A 268 23.96 7.89 -18.93
C ARG A 268 24.71 7.47 -17.66
N SER A 269 25.42 8.40 -17.02
CA SER A 269 26.28 8.14 -15.86
C SER A 269 25.59 8.58 -14.57
N PHE A 270 25.41 7.66 -13.62
CA PHE A 270 24.77 7.90 -12.33
C PHE A 270 25.74 7.67 -11.17
N PRO A 271 25.68 8.45 -10.08
CA PRO A 271 26.48 8.19 -8.89
C PRO A 271 26.14 6.82 -8.28
N ALA A 272 27.16 6.08 -7.90
CA ALA A 272 27.03 4.75 -7.30
C ALA A 272 28.01 4.59 -6.12
N PRO A 273 27.82 3.61 -5.22
CA PRO A 273 28.80 3.30 -4.19
C PRO A 273 30.20 3.07 -4.79
N ALA A 274 31.26 3.43 -4.06
CA ALA A 274 32.64 3.21 -4.55
C ALA A 274 32.94 1.72 -4.81
N ASP A 275 32.41 0.85 -3.96
CA ASP A 275 32.47 -0.61 -4.05
C ASP A 275 31.05 -1.17 -4.28
N THR A 276 30.62 -1.07 -5.54
CA THR A 276 29.28 -1.49 -5.98
C THR A 276 29.02 -2.99 -5.75
N ASP A 277 30.02 -3.83 -5.98
CA ASP A 277 29.91 -5.28 -5.78
C ASP A 277 29.60 -5.62 -4.33
N HIS A 278 30.25 -4.95 -3.38
CA HIS A 278 29.98 -5.13 -1.96
C HIS A 278 28.57 -4.64 -1.57
N TRP A 279 28.13 -3.49 -2.09
CA TRP A 279 26.75 -3.01 -1.87
C TRP A 279 25.70 -4.01 -2.40
N LEU A 280 25.86 -4.49 -3.63
CA LEU A 280 24.94 -5.46 -4.24
C LEU A 280 24.95 -6.79 -3.50
N THR A 281 26.10 -7.21 -2.95
CA THR A 281 26.20 -8.41 -2.11
C THR A 281 25.41 -8.26 -0.81
N ILE A 282 25.40 -7.08 -0.18
CA ILE A 282 24.56 -6.82 1.00
C ILE A 282 23.06 -6.89 0.64
N ASN A 283 22.69 -6.38 -0.54
CA ASN A 283 21.29 -6.28 -0.98
C ASN A 283 20.71 -7.62 -1.50
N TYR A 284 21.52 -8.40 -2.22
CA TYR A 284 21.06 -9.54 -3.02
C TYR A 284 21.84 -10.83 -2.80
N ASP A 285 22.75 -10.89 -1.83
CA ASP A 285 23.70 -11.98 -1.58
C ASP A 285 24.78 -12.18 -2.66
N GLU A 286 25.72 -13.12 -2.42
CA GLU A 286 26.88 -13.36 -3.28
C GLU A 286 26.52 -13.78 -4.72
N ASN A 287 25.29 -14.25 -4.96
CA ASN A 287 24.84 -14.75 -6.25
C ASN A 287 24.15 -13.69 -7.12
N TRP A 288 24.14 -12.42 -6.70
CA TRP A 288 23.41 -11.33 -7.37
C TRP A 288 23.72 -11.18 -8.87
N ARG A 289 24.91 -11.60 -9.31
CA ARG A 289 25.33 -11.58 -10.73
C ARG A 289 24.54 -12.56 -11.60
N THR A 290 23.96 -13.59 -11.01
CA THR A 290 23.12 -14.56 -11.72
C THR A 290 21.67 -14.08 -11.70
N PRO A 291 21.03 -13.83 -12.86
CA PRO A 291 19.62 -13.48 -12.90
C PRO A 291 18.77 -14.62 -12.32
N ILE A 292 17.93 -14.29 -11.33
CA ILE A 292 16.93 -15.22 -10.79
C ILE A 292 15.54 -14.60 -10.98
N PRO A 293 14.89 -14.79 -12.15
CA PRO A 293 13.53 -14.31 -12.31
C PRO A 293 12.57 -14.96 -11.32
N GLY A 294 11.73 -14.13 -10.70
CA GLY A 294 10.89 -14.52 -9.57
C GLY A 294 11.59 -14.45 -8.21
N TYR A 295 12.83 -13.93 -8.14
CA TYR A 295 13.53 -13.65 -6.88
C TYR A 295 12.61 -12.91 -5.90
N ARG A 296 12.60 -13.39 -4.66
CA ARG A 296 11.86 -12.76 -3.56
C ARG A 296 12.85 -12.24 -2.55
N LEU A 297 12.83 -10.92 -2.39
CA LEU A 297 13.58 -10.25 -1.36
C LEU A 297 13.07 -10.69 0.03
N VAL A 298 13.94 -11.28 0.85
CA VAL A 298 13.61 -11.69 2.22
C VAL A 298 14.42 -10.84 3.19
N THR A 299 13.79 -9.82 3.77
CA THR A 299 14.42 -8.99 4.80
C THR A 299 14.56 -9.79 6.11
N PRO A 300 15.76 -9.89 6.72
CA PRO A 300 15.94 -10.48 8.04
C PRO A 300 15.00 -9.87 9.09
N LEU A 301 14.46 -10.70 9.99
CA LEU A 301 13.40 -10.27 10.92
C LEU A 301 13.86 -9.17 11.87
N ASP A 302 15.12 -9.20 12.31
CA ASP A 302 15.73 -8.18 13.15
C ASP A 302 15.91 -6.85 12.41
N THR A 303 16.40 -6.88 11.16
CA THR A 303 16.46 -5.71 10.27
C THR A 303 15.07 -5.12 10.05
N ARG A 304 14.09 -5.96 9.70
CA ARG A 304 12.70 -5.54 9.50
C ARG A 304 12.14 -4.84 10.74
N ARG A 305 12.27 -5.47 11.91
CA ARG A 305 11.82 -4.89 13.18
C ARG A 305 12.48 -3.56 13.48
N ARG A 306 13.80 -3.41 13.24
CA ARG A 306 14.50 -2.14 13.44
C ARG A 306 13.91 -1.04 12.57
N PHE A 307 13.81 -1.27 11.27
CA PHE A 307 13.29 -0.28 10.33
C PHE A 307 11.83 0.09 10.62
N GLU A 308 10.98 -0.89 10.89
CA GLU A 308 9.58 -0.66 11.27
C GLU A 308 9.46 0.21 12.54
N ASN A 309 10.31 -0.01 13.55
CA ASN A 309 10.27 0.75 14.80
C ASN A 309 10.96 2.12 14.70
N TRP A 310 11.99 2.27 13.87
CA TRP A 310 12.71 3.53 13.69
C TRP A 310 11.95 4.50 12.77
N PHE A 311 11.35 4.00 11.70
CA PHE A 311 10.85 4.83 10.60
C PHE A 311 9.35 4.68 10.36
N GLY A 312 8.69 3.71 11.00
CA GLY A 312 7.27 3.46 10.85
C GLY A 312 6.93 2.67 9.57
N LEU A 313 5.66 2.25 9.49
CA LEU A 313 5.07 1.54 8.35
C LEU A 313 3.92 2.37 7.78
N PHE A 314 4.25 3.48 7.12
CA PHE A 314 3.22 4.42 6.66
C PHE A 314 2.44 3.94 5.44
N ASN A 315 2.88 2.87 4.75
CA ASN A 315 2.16 2.29 3.63
C ASN A 315 1.21 1.12 3.99
N SER A 316 1.04 0.78 5.28
CA SER A 316 0.34 -0.44 5.68
C SER A 316 -1.04 -0.56 5.02
N ASP A 317 -1.25 -1.67 4.29
CA ASP A 317 -2.47 -2.01 3.55
C ASP A 317 -2.97 -1.00 2.49
N ARG A 318 -2.22 0.06 2.14
CA ARG A 318 -2.71 1.10 1.21
C ARG A 318 -3.24 0.55 -0.08
N GLU A 319 -2.44 -0.32 -0.68
CA GLU A 319 -2.67 -0.84 -2.02
C GLU A 319 -3.88 -1.78 -2.03
N PHE A 320 -4.15 -2.48 -0.91
CA PHE A 320 -5.39 -3.23 -0.73
C PHE A 320 -6.60 -2.30 -0.78
N TRP A 321 -6.55 -1.17 -0.08
CA TRP A 321 -7.63 -0.19 -0.06
C TRP A 321 -7.80 0.50 -1.42
N ASP A 322 -6.70 0.93 -2.05
CA ASP A 322 -6.74 1.51 -3.40
C ASP A 322 -7.39 0.57 -4.42
N ASP A 323 -6.99 -0.70 -4.44
CA ASP A 323 -7.61 -1.71 -5.32
C ASP A 323 -9.08 -1.94 -5.00
N ARG A 324 -9.44 -1.96 -3.72
CA ARG A 324 -10.82 -2.16 -3.29
C ARG A 324 -11.71 -1.01 -3.75
N HIS A 325 -11.29 0.23 -3.51
CA HIS A 325 -12.09 1.41 -3.86
C HIS A 325 -12.14 1.66 -5.37
N ARG A 326 -11.05 1.36 -6.11
CA ARG A 326 -11.05 1.42 -7.59
C ARG A 326 -12.10 0.49 -8.21
N ARG A 327 -12.36 -0.66 -7.58
CA ARG A 327 -13.43 -1.60 -7.99
C ARG A 327 -14.84 -1.15 -7.57
N GLY A 328 -14.98 0.00 -6.92
CA GLY A 328 -16.26 0.51 -6.43
C GLY A 328 -16.86 -0.33 -5.29
N ALA A 329 -16.04 -1.04 -4.52
CA ALA A 329 -16.51 -2.00 -3.51
C ALA A 329 -16.93 -1.35 -2.18
N ASP A 330 -17.76 -0.31 -2.23
CA ASP A 330 -18.44 0.21 -1.04
C ASP A 330 -19.57 -0.75 -0.65
N GLU A 331 -19.38 -1.47 0.46
CA GLU A 331 -20.39 -2.37 0.99
C GLU A 331 -21.16 -1.66 2.10
N THR A 332 -22.42 -1.30 1.83
CA THR A 332 -23.31 -0.83 2.89
C THR A 332 -23.62 -1.97 3.85
N GLY A 333 -23.29 -1.76 5.13
CA GLY A 333 -23.36 -2.77 6.18
C GLY A 333 -24.40 -2.43 7.24
N SER A 334 -24.50 -3.31 8.26
CA SER A 334 -25.27 -2.98 9.47
C SER A 334 -24.72 -1.75 10.19
N GLY A 335 -23.42 -1.47 10.04
CA GLY A 335 -22.77 -0.28 10.57
C GLY A 335 -23.29 1.02 9.93
N THR A 336 -23.28 1.09 8.60
CA THR A 336 -23.82 2.22 7.82
C THR A 336 -25.28 2.53 8.22
N ASP A 337 -26.13 1.50 8.28
CA ASP A 337 -27.55 1.65 8.69
C ASP A 337 -27.66 2.27 10.10
N TRP A 338 -26.84 1.80 11.04
CA TRP A 338 -26.84 2.27 12.42
C TRP A 338 -26.36 3.72 12.53
N ILE A 339 -25.33 4.12 11.77
CA ILE A 339 -24.85 5.51 11.74
C ILE A 339 -25.95 6.42 11.17
N LEU A 340 -26.57 6.03 10.06
CA LEU A 340 -27.65 6.82 9.44
C LEU A 340 -28.88 6.94 10.34
N HIS A 341 -29.24 5.88 11.07
CA HIS A 341 -30.32 5.93 12.05
C HIS A 341 -30.05 6.97 13.16
N HIS A 342 -28.79 7.13 13.57
CA HIS A 342 -28.38 8.07 14.60
C HIS A 342 -27.85 9.40 14.03
N ALA A 343 -27.96 9.63 12.72
CA ALA A 343 -27.55 10.89 12.08
C ALA A 343 -28.19 12.16 12.70
N PRO A 344 -29.43 12.14 13.26
CA PRO A 344 -29.99 13.28 13.99
C PRO A 344 -29.22 13.70 15.26
N GLU A 345 -28.35 12.85 15.81
CA GLU A 345 -27.49 13.18 16.95
C GLU A 345 -26.26 14.02 16.56
N LEU A 346 -25.93 14.03 15.27
CA LEU A 346 -24.81 14.78 14.71
C LEU A 346 -25.25 16.24 14.50
N ARG A 347 -24.79 17.13 15.39
CA ARG A 347 -25.28 18.51 15.53
C ARG A 347 -24.26 19.56 15.13
N ALA A 348 -23.06 19.19 14.68
CA ALA A 348 -22.11 20.14 14.14
C ALA A 348 -22.45 20.51 12.69
N GLY A 349 -22.04 21.72 12.27
CA GLY A 349 -22.18 22.16 10.87
C GLY A 349 -21.24 21.40 9.91
N THR A 350 -20.20 20.78 10.45
CA THR A 350 -19.21 19.97 9.74
C THR A 350 -19.13 18.58 10.37
N CYS A 351 -19.06 17.54 9.54
CA CYS A 351 -18.79 16.17 9.96
C CYS A 351 -17.59 15.61 9.19
N ILE A 352 -16.69 14.93 9.91
CA ILE A 352 -15.63 14.12 9.31
C ILE A 352 -16.18 12.71 9.10
N ASP A 353 -16.20 12.25 7.86
CA ASP A 353 -16.40 10.84 7.49
C ASP A 353 -15.02 10.19 7.40
N LEU A 354 -14.57 9.57 8.50
CA LEU A 354 -13.25 8.96 8.58
C LEU A 354 -13.29 7.57 7.95
N GLY A 355 -12.37 7.29 7.03
CA GLY A 355 -12.39 6.08 6.18
C GLY A 355 -13.59 6.09 5.23
N CYS A 356 -13.82 7.22 4.55
CA CYS A 356 -15.04 7.46 3.79
C CYS A 356 -15.26 6.51 2.59
N GLY A 357 -14.23 5.78 2.17
CA GLY A 357 -14.29 4.94 0.97
C GLY A 357 -14.68 5.75 -0.26
N THR A 358 -15.67 5.28 -1.02
CA THR A 358 -16.14 6.06 -2.19
C THR A 358 -17.02 7.26 -1.83
N GLY A 359 -17.20 7.59 -0.55
CA GLY A 359 -17.98 8.74 -0.07
C GLY A 359 -19.49 8.49 0.05
N SER A 360 -19.93 7.24 -0.01
CA SER A 360 -21.36 6.89 0.00
C SER A 360 -22.04 7.25 1.33
N LEU A 361 -21.37 7.02 2.46
CA LEU A 361 -21.88 7.37 3.79
C LEU A 361 -21.97 8.89 3.96
N GLY A 362 -20.90 9.62 3.66
CA GLY A 362 -20.89 11.09 3.66
C GLY A 362 -22.03 11.69 2.82
N ALA A 363 -22.26 11.18 1.61
CA ALA A 363 -23.36 11.64 0.76
C ALA A 363 -24.73 11.36 1.38
N ALA A 364 -24.93 10.18 1.98
CA ALA A 364 -26.17 9.84 2.67
C ALA A 364 -26.40 10.72 3.92
N LEU A 365 -25.35 11.05 4.68
CA LEU A 365 -25.44 11.93 5.85
C LEU A 365 -25.78 13.38 5.47
N ARG A 366 -25.29 13.86 4.32
CA ARG A 366 -25.56 15.20 3.81
C ARG A 366 -27.00 15.33 3.30
N ASN A 367 -27.49 14.32 2.58
CA ASN A 367 -28.80 14.35 1.92
C ASN A 367 -29.93 13.75 2.77
N GLY A 368 -29.60 13.04 3.85
CA GLY A 368 -30.54 12.35 4.71
C GLY A 368 -31.12 13.20 5.86
N PRO A 369 -31.98 12.61 6.70
CA PRO A 369 -32.58 13.28 7.85
C PRO A 369 -31.52 13.84 8.80
N GLY A 370 -31.54 15.16 9.04
CA GLY A 370 -30.53 15.88 9.84
C GLY A 370 -29.34 16.44 9.06
N GLY A 371 -29.26 16.18 7.75
CA GLY A 371 -28.32 16.83 6.83
C GLY A 371 -28.78 18.21 6.39
N ALA A 372 -30.09 18.37 6.20
CA ALA A 372 -30.80 19.63 6.00
C ALA A 372 -31.11 20.33 7.33
N ARG A 373 -30.73 21.60 7.46
CA ARG A 373 -31.12 22.44 8.60
C ARG A 373 -32.14 23.48 8.17
N GLU A 374 -33.32 23.47 8.77
CA GLU A 374 -34.25 24.60 8.68
C GLU A 374 -33.63 25.83 9.36
N GLY A 375 -33.37 26.87 8.58
CA GLY A 375 -33.03 28.19 9.07
C GLY A 375 -34.23 28.82 9.79
N ALA A 376 -33.95 29.48 10.91
CA ALA A 376 -34.93 30.16 11.75
C ALA A 376 -35.95 30.98 10.94
N SER A 377 -37.23 30.73 11.20
CA SER A 377 -38.42 31.55 10.92
C SER A 377 -38.20 32.84 10.12
N GLY A 378 -38.55 32.82 8.83
CA GLY A 378 -38.74 34.01 8.01
C GLY A 378 -38.27 33.86 6.57
N SER A 379 -39.20 33.50 5.67
CA SER A 379 -39.24 33.65 4.19
C SER A 379 -37.97 33.52 3.31
N HIS A 380 -36.80 33.14 3.82
CA HIS A 380 -35.57 32.84 3.10
C HIS A 380 -34.86 31.65 3.77
N ALA A 381 -35.57 30.51 3.90
CA ALA A 381 -35.01 29.28 4.43
C ALA A 381 -34.02 28.68 3.41
N ALA A 382 -32.77 29.14 3.42
CA ALA A 382 -31.67 28.39 2.85
C ALA A 382 -31.38 27.22 3.79
N GLU A 383 -31.80 26.03 3.37
CA GLU A 383 -31.54 24.75 4.02
C GLU A 383 -30.01 24.57 4.15
N PHE A 384 -29.45 24.70 5.36
CA PHE A 384 -27.99 24.65 5.52
C PHE A 384 -27.54 23.18 5.52
N ALA A 385 -27.15 22.68 4.35
CA ALA A 385 -26.67 21.32 4.17
C ALA A 385 -25.31 21.12 4.87
N ARG A 386 -25.20 20.12 5.76
CA ARG A 386 -23.98 19.80 6.51
C ARG A 386 -22.76 19.65 5.60
N ARG A 387 -21.64 20.29 5.96
CA ARG A 387 -20.35 20.12 5.30
C ARG A 387 -19.75 18.75 5.68
N ILE A 388 -19.35 17.95 4.70
CA ILE A 388 -18.67 16.67 4.93
C ILE A 388 -17.20 16.80 4.57
N VAL A 389 -16.32 16.38 5.46
CA VAL A 389 -14.91 16.13 5.17
C VAL A 389 -14.75 14.63 5.02
N ALA A 390 -14.70 14.16 3.78
CA ALA A 390 -14.57 12.76 3.41
C ALA A 390 -13.09 12.38 3.47
N ALA A 391 -12.66 11.85 4.61
CA ALA A 391 -11.26 11.64 4.93
C ALA A 391 -10.88 10.17 4.72
N ASP A 392 -9.94 9.90 3.82
CA ASP A 392 -9.47 8.54 3.57
C ASP A 392 -7.94 8.47 3.40
N TYR A 393 -7.42 7.28 3.60
CA TYR A 393 -6.02 6.94 3.39
C TYR A 393 -5.74 6.56 1.93
N SER A 394 -6.74 6.03 1.23
CA SER A 394 -6.70 5.60 -0.17
C SER A 394 -6.82 6.78 -1.14
N ARG A 395 -6.00 6.76 -2.19
CA ARG A 395 -6.11 7.68 -3.31
C ARG A 395 -7.35 7.38 -4.16
N ALA A 396 -7.62 6.11 -4.42
CA ALA A 396 -8.80 5.71 -5.19
C ALA A 396 -10.11 6.15 -4.52
N ALA A 397 -10.16 6.15 -3.18
CA ALA A 397 -11.25 6.75 -2.41
C ALA A 397 -11.38 8.26 -2.68
N PHE A 398 -10.27 9.01 -2.60
CA PHE A 398 -10.24 10.44 -2.91
C PHE A 398 -10.78 10.75 -4.32
N GLU A 399 -10.29 10.02 -5.33
CA GLU A 399 -10.72 10.18 -6.73
C GLU A 399 -12.21 9.87 -6.90
N ALA A 400 -12.71 8.80 -6.26
CA ALA A 400 -14.12 8.45 -6.29
C ALA A 400 -15.02 9.52 -5.63
N VAL A 401 -14.57 10.11 -4.52
CA VAL A 401 -15.28 11.23 -3.87
C VAL A 401 -15.28 12.46 -4.77
N ALA A 402 -14.13 12.84 -5.32
CA ALA A 402 -14.00 14.00 -6.20
C ALA A 402 -14.88 13.87 -7.46
N ALA A 403 -14.95 12.67 -8.05
CA ALA A 403 -15.77 12.37 -9.22
C ALA A 403 -17.28 12.56 -8.98
N ARG A 404 -17.75 12.61 -7.73
CA ARG A 404 -19.17 12.90 -7.42
C ARG A 404 -19.56 14.35 -7.71
N GLY A 405 -18.62 15.29 -7.69
CA GLY A 405 -18.89 16.71 -7.95
C GLY A 405 -19.81 17.41 -6.92
N ASP A 406 -20.01 16.85 -5.73
CA ASP A 406 -20.81 17.50 -4.67
C ASP A 406 -19.95 18.53 -3.91
N SER A 407 -20.26 19.81 -4.14
CA SER A 407 -19.55 20.95 -3.53
C SER A 407 -19.50 20.98 -2.00
N GLY A 408 -20.37 20.22 -1.31
CA GLY A 408 -20.35 20.12 0.15
C GLY A 408 -19.72 18.86 0.72
N ILE A 409 -19.14 18.00 -0.13
CA ILE A 409 -18.30 16.88 0.27
C ILE A 409 -16.87 17.18 -0.17
N HIS A 410 -16.02 17.43 0.81
CA HIS A 410 -14.62 17.80 0.57
C HIS A 410 -13.74 16.59 0.84
N PRO A 411 -13.05 16.05 -0.17
CA PRO A 411 -12.14 14.94 0.04
C PRO A 411 -10.90 15.43 0.80
N ALA A 412 -10.38 14.60 1.71
CA ALA A 412 -9.17 14.86 2.46
C ALA A 412 -8.34 13.59 2.60
N THR A 413 -7.03 13.68 2.38
CA THR A 413 -6.14 12.55 2.62
C THR A 413 -5.74 12.52 4.09
N VAL A 414 -5.88 11.37 4.74
CA VAL A 414 -5.46 11.16 6.12
C VAL A 414 -4.76 9.81 6.27
N ASN A 415 -3.56 9.82 6.84
CA ASN A 415 -2.85 8.58 7.18
C ASN A 415 -2.73 8.45 8.70
N LEU A 416 -3.62 7.65 9.29
CA LEU A 416 -3.67 7.43 10.74
C LEU A 416 -2.42 6.72 11.31
N LEU A 417 -1.49 6.25 10.49
CA LEU A 417 -0.18 5.74 10.92
C LEU A 417 0.82 6.86 11.21
N GLN A 418 0.48 8.09 10.82
CA GLN A 418 1.28 9.28 11.05
C GLN A 418 0.60 10.21 12.06
N LEU A 419 1.40 10.93 12.85
CA LEU A 419 0.88 11.83 13.89
C LEU A 419 0.31 13.12 13.29
N ASP A 420 0.75 13.51 12.10
CA ASP A 420 0.24 14.65 11.34
C ASP A 420 -1.25 14.49 10.95
N ALA A 421 -1.79 13.26 10.94
CA ALA A 421 -3.23 13.01 10.78
C ALA A 421 -4.10 13.80 11.78
N LEU A 422 -3.55 14.18 12.94
CA LEU A 422 -4.24 15.02 13.92
C LEU A 422 -4.41 16.47 13.45
N ALA A 423 -3.70 16.90 12.41
CA ALA A 423 -3.89 18.19 11.78
C ALA A 423 -5.12 18.24 10.86
N LEU A 424 -5.73 17.09 10.52
CA LEU A 424 -6.86 16.99 9.58
C LEU A 424 -7.95 18.06 9.82
N PRO A 425 -8.46 18.31 11.05
CA PRO A 425 -9.49 19.33 11.24
C PRO A 425 -9.00 20.74 10.87
N ARG A 426 -7.76 21.08 11.23
CA ARG A 426 -7.14 22.37 10.90
C ARG A 426 -6.97 22.51 9.40
N ASP A 427 -6.44 21.49 8.75
CA ASP A 427 -6.12 21.49 7.31
C ASP A 427 -7.41 21.51 6.47
N ALA A 428 -8.48 20.91 6.98
CA ALA A 428 -9.84 21.04 6.43
C ALA A 428 -10.55 22.37 6.77
N GLY A 429 -9.88 23.29 7.48
CA GLY A 429 -10.43 24.61 7.83
C GLY A 429 -11.55 24.58 8.87
N ILE A 430 -11.63 23.55 9.72
CA ILE A 430 -12.61 23.44 10.80
C ILE A 430 -12.18 24.34 11.97
N LYS A 431 -13.04 25.31 12.34
CA LYS A 431 -12.77 26.30 13.39
C LYS A 431 -13.59 26.12 14.68
N GLY A 432 -14.51 25.16 14.73
CA GLY A 432 -15.42 24.96 15.85
C GLY A 432 -15.79 23.50 16.03
N ALA A 433 -16.94 23.24 16.66
CA ALA A 433 -17.47 21.90 16.84
C ALA A 433 -17.54 21.14 15.51
N PHE A 434 -17.10 19.89 15.51
CA PHE A 434 -17.26 18.98 14.38
C PHE A 434 -17.65 17.58 14.87
N ASP A 435 -18.55 16.96 14.12
CA ASP A 435 -18.92 15.58 14.33
C ASP A 435 -17.90 14.65 13.64
N LEU A 436 -17.84 13.40 14.08
CA LEU A 436 -17.02 12.37 13.43
C LEU A 436 -17.81 11.07 13.32
N VAL A 437 -17.84 10.51 12.12
CA VAL A 437 -18.30 9.14 11.87
C VAL A 437 -17.14 8.27 11.40
N ALA A 438 -17.15 7.00 11.79
CA ALA A 438 -16.15 6.03 11.37
C ALA A 438 -16.81 4.65 11.20
N ASP A 439 -17.14 4.29 9.96
CA ASP A 439 -17.77 3.00 9.66
C ASP A 439 -16.69 1.92 9.48
N HIS A 440 -16.54 1.06 10.48
CA HIS A 440 -15.58 -0.04 10.50
C HIS A 440 -14.10 0.34 10.27
N VAL A 441 -13.72 1.59 10.55
CA VAL A 441 -12.32 2.03 10.45
C VAL A 441 -11.49 1.46 11.58
N LEU A 442 -11.94 1.61 12.83
CA LEU A 442 -11.15 1.27 14.02
C LEU A 442 -10.76 -0.22 14.08
N ASP A 443 -11.55 -1.10 13.47
CA ASP A 443 -11.26 -2.53 13.40
C ASP A 443 -10.52 -2.97 12.13
N GLN A 444 -10.54 -2.18 11.05
CA GLN A 444 -9.96 -2.59 9.75
C GLN A 444 -8.62 -1.90 9.43
N VAL A 445 -8.30 -0.78 10.08
CA VAL A 445 -6.96 -0.18 9.98
C VAL A 445 -5.91 -1.02 10.69
N ASP A 446 -4.63 -0.72 10.42
CA ASP A 446 -3.53 -1.29 11.18
C ASP A 446 -3.68 -0.98 12.69
N PRO A 447 -3.44 -1.92 13.60
CA PRO A 447 -3.54 -1.67 15.04
C PRO A 447 -2.73 -0.47 15.55
N GLN A 448 -1.63 -0.10 14.88
CA GLN A 448 -0.82 1.08 15.21
C GLN A 448 -1.52 2.40 14.88
N ALA A 449 -2.52 2.39 14.00
CA ALA A 449 -3.29 3.57 13.60
C ALA A 449 -4.43 3.91 14.59
N VAL A 450 -4.94 2.92 15.33
CA VAL A 450 -6.09 3.08 16.25
C VAL A 450 -5.87 4.20 17.28
N PRO A 451 -4.69 4.37 17.91
CA PRO A 451 -4.45 5.48 18.83
C PRO A 451 -4.67 6.87 18.20
N GLN A 452 -4.32 7.07 16.92
CA GLN A 452 -4.53 8.36 16.25
C GLN A 452 -6.01 8.60 15.94
N ALA A 453 -6.73 7.57 15.52
CA ALA A 453 -8.18 7.65 15.34
C ALA A 453 -8.89 8.02 16.66
N LEU A 454 -8.49 7.41 17.79
CA LEU A 454 -9.04 7.75 19.10
C LEU A 454 -8.68 9.17 19.55
N ARG A 455 -7.51 9.71 19.16
CA ARG A 455 -7.16 11.11 19.41
C ARG A 455 -8.04 12.06 18.58
N LEU A 456 -8.32 11.76 17.31
CA LEU A 456 -9.29 12.52 16.51
C LEU A 456 -10.70 12.48 17.10
N ILE A 457 -11.15 11.31 17.56
CA ILE A 457 -12.43 11.14 18.28
C ILE A 457 -12.47 12.04 19.51
N ARG A 458 -11.39 12.06 20.32
CA ARG A 458 -11.29 12.94 21.48
C ARG A 458 -11.33 14.42 21.09
N MET A 459 -10.70 14.81 19.98
CA MET A 459 -10.75 16.19 19.47
C MET A 459 -12.16 16.59 19.06
N ALA A 460 -12.89 15.72 18.35
CA ALA A 460 -14.29 15.95 17.98
C ALA A 460 -15.16 16.19 19.22
N LEU A 461 -15.07 15.30 20.22
CA LEU A 461 -15.84 15.44 21.47
C LEU A 461 -15.46 16.71 22.25
N ARG A 462 -14.17 17.04 22.36
CA ARG A 462 -13.72 18.27 23.05
C ARG A 462 -14.15 19.54 22.33
N SER A 463 -14.36 19.48 21.02
CA SER A 463 -14.91 20.60 20.25
C SER A 463 -16.41 20.81 20.47
N GLY A 464 -17.09 19.88 21.15
CA GLY A 464 -18.54 19.89 21.36
C GLY A 464 -19.33 19.08 20.33
N GLY A 465 -18.65 18.27 19.50
CA GLY A 465 -19.28 17.40 18.52
C GLY A 465 -19.67 16.02 19.06
N THR A 466 -20.35 15.25 18.22
CA THR A 466 -20.78 13.88 18.46
C THR A 466 -19.92 12.91 17.65
N VAL A 467 -19.66 11.72 18.21
CA VAL A 467 -18.91 10.65 17.54
C VAL A 467 -19.71 9.37 17.48
N LEU A 468 -19.85 8.82 16.27
CA LEU A 468 -20.45 7.52 16.00
C LEU A 468 -19.45 6.64 15.26
N ALA A 469 -19.10 5.47 15.82
CA ALA A 469 -18.26 4.51 15.12
C ALA A 469 -18.87 3.12 15.13
N THR A 470 -18.45 2.27 14.22
CA THR A 470 -18.87 0.87 14.15
C THR A 470 -17.64 -0.02 14.04
N CYS A 471 -17.75 -1.26 14.52
CA CYS A 471 -16.65 -2.22 14.54
C CYS A 471 -17.18 -3.66 14.46
N HIS A 472 -16.35 -4.58 14.01
CA HIS A 472 -16.57 -6.02 14.19
C HIS A 472 -15.85 -6.51 15.45
N ALA A 473 -16.55 -7.29 16.28
CA ALA A 473 -15.94 -7.87 17.48
C ALA A 473 -15.19 -9.19 17.20
N ARG A 474 -15.37 -9.80 16.02
CA ARG A 474 -14.75 -11.08 15.63
C ARG A 474 -14.33 -11.10 14.16
N ARG A 475 -13.29 -11.88 13.85
CA ARG A 475 -12.97 -12.28 12.47
C ARG A 475 -13.98 -13.30 11.95
N ASP A 476 -14.14 -13.34 10.63
CA ASP A 476 -14.77 -14.45 9.93
C ASP A 476 -13.70 -15.54 9.66
N PRO A 477 -13.86 -16.78 10.17
CA PRO A 477 -12.88 -17.84 9.95
C PRO A 477 -12.75 -18.29 8.48
N ASP A 478 -13.73 -17.95 7.63
CA ASP A 478 -13.71 -18.33 6.21
C ASP A 478 -13.00 -17.28 5.35
N ARG A 479 -12.60 -16.14 5.94
CA ARG A 479 -11.86 -15.08 5.26
C ARG A 479 -10.37 -15.13 5.61
N PRO A 480 -9.46 -14.73 4.70
CA PRO A 480 -8.03 -14.72 4.98
C PRO A 480 -7.66 -13.81 6.17
N ASP A 481 -6.67 -14.22 6.96
CA ASP A 481 -6.16 -13.39 8.07
C ASP A 481 -5.39 -12.14 7.58
N ALA A 482 -4.85 -12.20 6.36
CA ALA A 482 -4.14 -11.09 5.73
C ALA A 482 -5.06 -10.03 5.12
N ASP A 483 -6.38 -10.29 5.04
CA ASP A 483 -7.37 -9.35 4.51
C ASP A 483 -7.68 -8.28 5.58
N PRO A 484 -7.37 -7.00 5.36
CA PRO A 484 -7.66 -5.92 6.31
C PRO A 484 -9.14 -5.82 6.66
N THR A 485 -10.04 -6.15 5.73
CA THR A 485 -11.49 -6.14 5.98
C THR A 485 -11.94 -7.25 6.90
N ASN A 486 -11.11 -8.28 7.18
CA ASN A 486 -11.41 -9.36 8.12
C ASN A 486 -10.88 -9.11 9.53
N ARG A 487 -10.16 -8.00 9.75
CA ARG A 487 -9.72 -7.60 11.08
C ARG A 487 -10.92 -7.27 11.97
N PHE A 488 -10.65 -7.19 13.27
CA PHE A 488 -11.67 -7.06 14.29
C PHE A 488 -11.11 -6.37 15.54
N LEU A 489 -11.98 -5.66 16.26
CA LEU A 489 -11.67 -4.99 17.50
C LEU A 489 -12.72 -5.38 18.56
N PRO A 490 -12.42 -6.30 19.49
CA PRO A 490 -13.33 -6.65 20.57
C PRO A 490 -13.64 -5.43 21.44
N HIS A 491 -14.89 -5.28 21.92
CA HIS A 491 -15.32 -4.11 22.69
C HIS A 491 -14.46 -3.85 23.94
N GLU A 492 -13.96 -4.89 24.62
CA GLU A 492 -13.10 -4.69 25.80
C GLU A 492 -11.72 -4.17 25.43
N ARG A 493 -11.22 -4.52 24.23
CA ARG A 493 -9.99 -3.93 23.72
C ARG A 493 -10.21 -2.47 23.34
N LEU A 494 -11.33 -2.13 22.69
CA LEU A 494 -11.67 -0.74 22.38
C LEU A 494 -11.74 0.12 23.66
N ARG A 495 -12.47 -0.33 24.69
CA ARG A 495 -12.54 0.37 25.98
C ARG A 495 -11.18 0.57 26.63
N ARG A 496 -10.31 -0.46 26.63
CA ARG A 496 -8.94 -0.36 27.17
C ARG A 496 -8.07 0.64 26.41
N LEU A 497 -8.21 0.72 25.09
CA LEU A 497 -7.46 1.68 24.26
C LEU A 497 -7.98 3.11 24.43
N ALA A 498 -9.30 3.27 24.63
CA ALA A 498 -9.96 4.56 24.80
C ALA A 498 -9.72 5.18 26.19
N ALA A 499 -9.70 4.35 27.25
CA ALA A 499 -9.62 4.82 28.63
C ALA A 499 -8.42 5.74 28.96
N PRO A 500 -7.17 5.47 28.51
CA PRO A 500 -6.03 6.36 28.74
C PRO A 500 -6.19 7.76 28.11
N LEU A 501 -7.08 7.91 27.13
CA LEU A 501 -7.39 9.19 26.50
C LEU A 501 -8.55 9.93 27.19
N GLY A 502 -9.08 9.38 28.30
CA GLY A 502 -10.23 9.94 29.01
C GLY A 502 -11.55 9.71 28.28
N LEU A 503 -11.64 8.65 27.48
CA LEU A 503 -12.82 8.30 26.70
C LEU A 503 -13.57 7.11 27.31
N ASP A 504 -14.88 7.25 27.47
CA ASP A 504 -15.81 6.14 27.71
C ASP A 504 -16.50 5.72 26.42
N VAL A 505 -16.85 4.43 26.34
CA VAL A 505 -17.46 3.83 25.15
C VAL A 505 -18.72 3.04 25.51
N GLU A 506 -19.86 3.54 25.03
CA GLU A 506 -21.14 2.85 25.05
C GLU A 506 -21.24 1.95 23.81
N ILE A 507 -21.65 0.69 24.01
CA ILE A 507 -21.64 -0.35 22.98
C ILE A 507 -23.07 -0.79 22.68
N THR A 508 -23.44 -0.79 21.40
CA THR A 508 -24.74 -1.28 20.92
C THR A 508 -24.51 -2.46 19.96
N PRO A 509 -24.89 -3.70 20.32
CA PRO A 509 -24.85 -4.81 19.36
C PRO A 509 -25.72 -4.53 18.14
N LEU A 510 -25.22 -4.82 16.94
CA LEU A 510 -25.98 -4.62 15.70
C LEU A 510 -26.53 -5.96 15.20
N ALA A 511 -27.70 -5.91 14.56
CA ALA A 511 -28.22 -7.06 13.82
C ALA A 511 -27.38 -7.27 12.55
N PRO A 512 -26.62 -8.37 12.43
CA PRO A 512 -25.71 -8.54 11.31
C PRO A 512 -26.45 -8.83 10.01
N ARG A 513 -25.98 -8.23 8.91
CA ARG A 513 -26.37 -8.65 7.56
C ARG A 513 -25.74 -10.02 7.23
N SER A 514 -26.19 -10.64 6.13
CA SER A 514 -25.78 -12.01 5.74
C SER A 514 -24.25 -12.21 5.73
N ARG A 515 -23.49 -11.24 5.21
CA ARG A 515 -22.02 -11.25 5.12
C ARG A 515 -21.29 -10.97 6.44
N GLU A 516 -21.99 -10.51 7.46
CA GLU A 516 -21.43 -10.08 8.76
C GLU A 516 -21.81 -11.05 9.89
N ARG A 517 -22.64 -12.07 9.61
CA ARG A 517 -23.23 -12.98 10.63
C ARG A 517 -22.20 -13.56 11.60
N ARG A 518 -21.00 -13.86 11.13
CA ARG A 518 -19.91 -14.46 11.94
C ARG A 518 -19.03 -13.43 12.65
N ARG A 519 -19.15 -12.15 12.29
CA ARG A 519 -18.25 -11.07 12.71
C ARG A 519 -18.71 -10.29 13.94
N ARG A 520 -19.99 -10.40 14.31
CA ARG A 520 -20.62 -9.70 15.46
C ARG A 520 -20.38 -8.18 15.42
N PRO A 521 -21.02 -7.46 14.49
CA PRO A 521 -20.90 -6.00 14.39
C PRO A 521 -21.52 -5.31 15.63
N TYR A 522 -20.94 -4.17 16.01
CA TYR A 522 -21.44 -3.31 17.07
C TYR A 522 -21.23 -1.82 16.74
N GLY A 523 -22.15 -0.98 17.19
CA GLY A 523 -22.00 0.47 17.23
C GLY A 523 -21.32 0.91 18.54
N ALA A 524 -20.55 1.98 18.47
CA ALA A 524 -19.80 2.57 19.56
C ALA A 524 -20.07 4.08 19.61
N ARG A 525 -20.61 4.54 20.74
CA ARG A 525 -20.69 5.98 21.06
C ARG A 525 -19.62 6.32 22.08
N PHE A 526 -18.89 7.40 21.83
CA PHE A 526 -17.83 7.87 22.71
C PHE A 526 -18.29 9.06 23.56
N ARG A 527 -17.81 9.13 24.81
CA ARG A 527 -18.02 10.28 25.71
C ARG A 527 -16.72 10.63 26.41
N LEU A 528 -16.56 11.89 26.82
CA LEU A 528 -15.46 12.30 27.69
C LEU A 528 -15.78 11.90 29.13
N ARG A 529 -14.84 11.25 29.83
CA ARG A 529 -14.97 10.89 31.26
C ARG A 529 -15.12 12.09 32.18
N HIS A 530 -14.45 13.17 31.83
CA HIS A 530 -14.54 14.46 32.50
C HIS A 530 -14.86 15.48 31.44
N SER A 531 -16.01 16.16 31.59
CA SER A 531 -16.36 17.26 30.70
C SER A 531 -15.39 18.41 30.98
N PRO A 532 -14.58 18.88 30.01
CA PRO A 532 -13.66 19.98 30.23
C PRO A 532 -14.37 21.32 30.54
N LEU A 533 -15.70 21.35 30.51
CA LEU A 533 -16.53 22.51 30.81
C LEU A 533 -17.12 22.52 32.23
N GLU A 534 -16.88 21.49 33.05
CA GLU A 534 -17.32 21.48 34.46
C GLU A 534 -16.28 22.00 35.45
N GLU A 535 -15.06 22.28 34.99
CA GLU A 535 -14.03 22.96 35.79
C GLU A 535 -13.76 24.36 35.23
N SER A 536 -14.60 25.31 35.62
CA SER A 536 -14.20 26.71 35.79
C SER A 536 -14.86 27.23 37.07
N PRO A 537 -14.09 27.77 38.03
CA PRO A 537 -14.64 28.39 39.24
C PRO A 537 -15.49 29.63 38.93
#